data_AF-A0A642PLM6-F1
#
_entry.id   AF-A0A642PLM6-F1
#
_cell.length_a   1.000
_cell.length_b   1.000
_cell.length_c   1.000
_cell.angle_alpha   90.00
_cell.angle_beta   90.00
_cell.angle_gamma   90.00
#
_symmetry.space_group_name_H-M   'P 1'
#
loop_
_entity.id
_entity.type
_entity.pdbx_description
1 polymer ?
#
loop_
_entity_poly.entity_id
_entity_poly.type
_entity_poly.pdbx_seq_one_letter_code
_entity_poly.pdbx_strand_id
1 'polypeptide(L)'
;MGATSIHVQAVKPGSEIHNFREKELDYVRPELSHLNESWVGDSISHRLESAKQRYLDTVGQKMQAKAAPIREGVIVIKQETTMQELQQFATVCKERFGIEAFQIHIHKDEGYMNAKQWTPNLHAHVVFDWTQPNGKSVRLSRDD
;
A
#
# COMPACT_ATOMS: atom_id res chain seq x y z
N MET A 1 0.58 -23.80 -0.99
CA MET A 1 0.10 -22.40 -0.94
C MET A 1 0.82 -21.73 0.22
N GLY A 2 1.49 -20.60 0.00
CA GLY A 2 2.11 -19.84 1.09
C GLY A 2 1.03 -19.29 2.03
N ALA A 3 1.38 -19.05 3.29
CA ALA A 3 0.50 -18.31 4.18
C ALA A 3 0.32 -16.88 3.62
N THR A 4 -0.91 -16.38 3.60
CA THR A 4 -1.17 -14.96 3.29
C THR A 4 -0.44 -14.11 4.33
N SER A 5 0.39 -13.19 3.85
CA SER A 5 1.19 -12.30 4.69
C SER A 5 1.16 -10.89 4.15
N ILE A 6 1.36 -9.92 5.03
CA ILE A 6 1.58 -8.52 4.68
C ILE A 6 2.99 -8.10 5.09
N HIS A 7 3.69 -7.38 4.20
CA HIS A 7 4.94 -6.70 4.51
C HIS A 7 4.77 -5.19 4.36
N VAL A 8 4.93 -4.44 5.44
CA VAL A 8 4.72 -2.98 5.47
C VAL A 8 6.05 -2.24 5.52
N GLN A 9 6.24 -1.28 4.61
CA GLN A 9 7.43 -0.43 4.52
C GLN A 9 7.05 1.05 4.35
N ALA A 10 8.01 1.95 4.57
CA ALA A 10 7.83 3.35 4.19
C ALA A 10 7.58 3.44 2.67
N VAL A 11 6.63 4.30 2.27
CA VAL A 11 6.30 4.44 0.85
C VAL A 11 7.49 4.98 0.06
N LYS A 12 7.66 4.52 -1.18
CA LYS A 12 8.79 4.89 -2.03
C LYS A 12 8.36 5.97 -3.03
N PRO A 13 9.29 6.83 -3.49
CA PRO A 13 8.97 7.85 -4.50
C PRO A 13 8.35 7.30 -5.79
N GLY A 14 8.64 6.04 -6.14
CA GLY A 14 8.10 5.37 -7.33
C GLY A 14 6.89 4.45 -7.06
N SER A 15 6.30 4.46 -5.87
CA SER A 15 5.18 3.56 -5.54
C SER A 15 3.97 3.82 -6.46
N GLU A 16 3.53 5.06 -6.64
CA GLU A 16 2.41 5.37 -7.55
C GLU A 16 2.74 5.04 -9.01
N ILE A 17 3.95 5.34 -9.48
CA ILE A 17 4.40 5.00 -10.85
C ILE A 17 4.29 3.48 -11.08
N HIS A 18 4.68 2.67 -10.10
CA HIS A 18 4.57 1.21 -10.14
C HIS A 18 3.10 0.76 -10.11
N ASN A 19 2.34 1.25 -9.13
CA ASN A 19 0.97 0.86 -8.84
C ASN A 19 0.00 1.23 -9.96
N PHE A 20 0.23 2.35 -10.63
CA PHE A 20 -0.55 2.80 -11.78
C PHE A 20 -0.03 2.29 -13.13
N ARG A 21 1.04 1.48 -13.13
CA ARG A 21 1.68 0.97 -14.35
C ARG A 21 2.13 2.08 -15.32
N GLU A 22 2.63 3.18 -14.77
CA GLU A 22 3.16 4.32 -15.55
C GLU A 22 4.59 4.09 -16.07
N LYS A 23 5.20 2.95 -15.70
CA LYS A 23 6.53 2.56 -16.15
C LYS A 23 6.52 1.10 -16.61
N GLU A 24 7.16 0.85 -17.75
CA GLU A 24 7.39 -0.51 -18.24
C GLU A 24 8.44 -1.22 -17.39
N LEU A 25 8.13 -2.47 -17.04
CA LEU A 25 8.94 -3.36 -16.23
C LEU A 25 9.02 -4.71 -16.92
N ASP A 26 10.21 -5.26 -16.99
CA ASP A 26 10.58 -6.50 -17.69
C ASP A 26 9.91 -7.76 -17.12
N TYR A 27 9.45 -7.70 -15.87
CA TYR A 27 8.74 -8.77 -15.17
C TYR A 27 7.21 -8.58 -15.14
N VAL A 28 6.69 -7.51 -15.73
CA VAL A 28 5.26 -7.27 -15.93
C VAL A 28 4.85 -7.84 -17.29
N ARG A 29 3.68 -8.48 -17.34
CA ARG A 29 3.04 -8.96 -18.56
C ARG A 29 1.92 -8.01 -18.98
N PRO A 30 2.13 -7.08 -19.93
CA PRO A 30 1.14 -6.07 -20.31
C PRO A 30 -0.20 -6.67 -20.76
N GLU A 31 -0.18 -7.86 -21.36
CA GLU A 31 -1.37 -8.58 -21.77
C GLU A 31 -2.28 -9.00 -20.60
N LEU A 32 -1.74 -9.04 -19.37
CA LEU A 32 -2.48 -9.37 -18.14
C LEU A 32 -2.88 -8.13 -17.33
N SER A 33 -2.33 -6.94 -17.62
CA SER A 33 -2.56 -5.74 -16.80
C SER A 33 -4.02 -5.28 -16.76
N HIS A 34 -4.84 -5.69 -17.75
CA HIS A 34 -6.29 -5.47 -17.72
C HIS A 34 -7.03 -6.24 -16.61
N LEU A 35 -6.35 -7.21 -15.97
CA LEU A 35 -6.85 -7.95 -14.82
C LEU A 35 -6.51 -7.26 -13.49
N ASN A 36 -5.65 -6.24 -13.51
CA ASN A 36 -5.34 -5.46 -12.33
C ASN A 36 -6.54 -4.63 -11.92
N GLU A 37 -6.63 -4.34 -10.63
CA GLU A 37 -7.70 -3.52 -10.07
C GLU A 37 -7.09 -2.43 -9.20
N SER A 38 -7.74 -1.27 -9.13
CA SER A 38 -7.27 -0.17 -8.29
C SER A 38 -8.44 0.55 -7.66
N TRP A 39 -8.29 0.87 -6.37
CA TRP A 39 -9.14 1.78 -5.64
C TRP A 39 -8.27 2.92 -5.10
N VAL A 40 -8.66 4.16 -5.39
CA VAL A 40 -7.88 5.36 -5.05
C VAL A 40 -8.83 6.37 -4.43
N GLY A 41 -8.64 6.66 -3.14
CA GLY A 41 -9.34 7.72 -2.43
C GLY A 41 -8.57 9.04 -2.39
N ASP A 42 -7.25 9.01 -2.53
CA ASP A 42 -6.36 10.17 -2.43
C ASP A 42 -5.02 9.88 -3.12
N SER A 43 -4.20 10.89 -3.41
CA SER A 43 -2.80 10.69 -3.86
C SER A 43 -1.83 10.62 -2.69
N ILE A 44 -0.68 9.95 -2.87
CA ILE A 44 0.39 9.91 -1.88
C ILE A 44 0.89 11.32 -1.57
N SER A 45 1.05 12.15 -2.60
CA SER A 45 1.53 13.52 -2.46
C SER A 45 0.60 14.36 -1.58
N HIS A 46 -0.70 14.38 -1.93
CA HIS A 46 -1.70 15.15 -1.20
C HIS A 46 -1.88 14.63 0.24
N ARG A 47 -1.90 13.30 0.43
CA ARG A 47 -1.99 12.71 1.77
C ARG A 47 -0.76 13.02 2.62
N LEU A 48 0.43 12.99 2.03
CA LEU A 48 1.68 13.34 2.72
C LEU A 48 1.71 14.82 3.14
N GLU A 49 1.26 15.73 2.27
CA GLU A 49 1.15 17.15 2.60
C GLU A 49 0.15 17.37 3.74
N SER A 50 -1.02 16.74 3.66
CA SER A 50 -2.03 16.76 4.72
C SER A 50 -1.49 16.27 6.06
N ALA A 51 -0.73 15.17 6.07
CA ALA A 51 -0.11 14.63 7.28
C ALA A 51 0.95 15.59 7.87
N LYS A 52 1.77 16.23 7.02
CA LYS A 52 2.76 17.22 7.44
C LYS A 52 2.11 18.46 8.03
N GLN A 53 1.06 18.97 7.40
CA GLN A 53 0.32 20.14 7.87
C GLN A 53 -0.36 19.83 9.22
N ARG A 54 -1.06 18.70 9.32
CA ARG A 54 -1.68 18.23 10.57
C ARG A 54 -0.66 18.14 11.71
N TYR A 55 0.52 17.60 11.45
CA TYR A 55 1.59 17.53 12.45
C TYR A 55 2.08 18.92 12.86
N LEU A 56 2.25 19.85 11.91
CA LEU A 56 2.64 21.23 12.20
C LEU A 56 1.60 21.93 13.07
N ASP A 57 0.32 21.81 12.74
CA ASP A 57 -0.79 22.48 13.43
C ASP A 57 -0.99 21.95 14.85
N THR A 58 -0.81 20.64 15.04
CA THR A 58 -1.09 19.97 16.33
C THR A 58 0.13 19.90 17.26
N VAL A 59 1.34 19.70 16.70
CA VAL A 59 2.58 19.54 17.48
C VAL A 59 3.37 20.85 17.53
N GLY A 60 3.12 21.80 16.63
CA GLY A 60 3.77 23.11 16.61
C GLY A 60 5.18 23.11 16.01
N GLN A 61 5.57 22.04 15.31
CA GLN A 61 6.89 21.95 14.67
C GLN A 61 6.85 21.21 13.33
N LYS A 62 7.88 21.41 12.51
CA LYS A 62 8.01 20.70 11.22
C LYS A 62 8.29 19.22 11.44
N MET A 63 7.68 18.38 10.58
CA MET A 63 7.93 16.94 10.56
C MET A 63 9.39 16.65 10.18
N GLN A 64 9.99 15.67 10.85
CA GLN A 64 11.38 15.27 10.60
C GLN A 64 11.53 14.61 9.22
N ALA A 65 12.65 14.84 8.54
CA ALA A 65 12.90 14.32 7.19
C ALA A 65 12.89 12.78 7.10
N LYS A 66 13.24 12.08 8.19
CA LYS A 66 13.23 10.61 8.26
C LYS A 66 11.88 10.02 8.69
N ALA A 67 10.87 10.85 8.96
CA ALA A 67 9.55 10.36 9.29
C ALA A 67 8.92 9.66 8.08
N ALA A 68 8.22 8.56 8.33
CA ALA A 68 7.47 7.80 7.32
C ALA A 68 5.98 7.82 7.67
N PRO A 69 5.29 8.98 7.47
CA PRO A 69 3.87 9.12 7.78
C PRO A 69 2.99 8.33 6.80
N ILE A 70 3.49 8.01 5.61
CA ILE A 70 2.81 7.18 4.63
C ILE A 70 3.58 5.86 4.47
N ARG A 71 2.86 4.75 4.49
CA ARG A 71 3.44 3.40 4.38
C ARG A 71 2.66 2.56 3.39
N GLU A 72 3.36 1.63 2.76
CA GLU A 72 2.81 0.70 1.79
C GLU A 72 2.95 -0.73 2.30
N GLY A 73 1.84 -1.44 2.35
CA GLY A 73 1.76 -2.87 2.66
C GLY A 73 1.63 -3.70 1.40
N VAL A 74 2.52 -4.67 1.22
CA VAL A 74 2.45 -5.66 0.14
C VAL A 74 1.85 -6.94 0.70
N ILE A 75 0.68 -7.32 0.20
CA ILE A 75 -0.10 -8.47 0.64
C ILE A 75 -0.01 -9.56 -0.42
N VAL A 76 0.39 -10.77 -0.02
CA VAL A 76 0.28 -11.95 -0.90
C VAL A 76 -1.18 -12.38 -0.95
N ILE A 77 -1.77 -12.39 -2.14
CA ILE A 77 -3.20 -12.68 -2.33
C ILE A 77 -3.41 -13.98 -3.12
N LYS A 78 -4.66 -14.41 -3.21
CA LYS A 78 -5.08 -15.51 -4.09
C LYS A 78 -5.76 -14.95 -5.33
N GLN A 79 -5.97 -15.80 -6.33
CA GLN A 79 -6.62 -15.41 -7.59
C GLN A 79 -8.04 -14.89 -7.37
N GLU A 80 -8.74 -15.48 -6.41
CA GLU A 80 -10.11 -15.14 -6.02
C GLU A 80 -10.21 -13.95 -5.06
N THR A 81 -9.09 -13.43 -4.55
CA THR A 81 -9.11 -12.28 -3.63
C THR A 81 -9.68 -11.05 -4.33
N THR A 82 -10.70 -10.46 -3.73
CA THR A 82 -11.45 -9.33 -4.28
C THR A 82 -11.02 -7.99 -3.69
N MET A 83 -11.26 -6.91 -4.43
CA MET A 83 -11.11 -5.55 -3.90
C MET A 83 -11.94 -5.31 -2.64
N GLN A 84 -13.15 -5.89 -2.56
CA GLN A 84 -14.03 -5.74 -1.39
C GLN A 84 -13.41 -6.35 -0.12
N GLU A 85 -12.80 -7.53 -0.21
CA GLU A 85 -12.10 -8.15 0.92
C GLU A 85 -10.90 -7.31 1.38
N LEU A 86 -10.17 -6.71 0.44
CA LEU A 86 -9.05 -5.81 0.77
C LEU A 86 -9.53 -4.50 1.42
N GLN A 87 -10.66 -3.96 0.98
CA GLN A 87 -11.30 -2.80 1.62
C GLN A 87 -11.79 -3.14 3.04
N GLN A 88 -12.39 -4.32 3.23
CA GLN A 88 -12.77 -4.79 4.56
C GLN A 88 -11.55 -4.98 5.48
N PHE A 89 -10.47 -5.56 4.96
CA PHE A 89 -9.19 -5.63 5.67
C PHE A 89 -8.69 -4.23 6.07
N ALA A 90 -8.73 -3.26 5.16
CA ALA A 90 -8.35 -1.88 5.45
C ALA A 90 -9.24 -1.24 6.54
N THR A 91 -10.55 -1.51 6.55
CA THR A 91 -11.45 -1.08 7.62
C THR A 91 -11.04 -1.66 8.96
N VAL A 92 -10.75 -2.96 9.04
CA VAL A 92 -10.29 -3.61 10.27
C VAL A 92 -8.95 -3.03 10.74
N CYS A 93 -8.02 -2.75 9.82
CA CYS A 93 -6.75 -2.08 10.15
C CYS A 93 -6.98 -0.70 10.75
N LYS A 94 -7.92 0.08 10.21
CA LYS A 94 -8.29 1.39 10.75
C LYS A 94 -8.88 1.29 12.15
N GLU A 95 -9.81 0.36 12.37
CA GLU A 95 -10.47 0.18 13.67
C GLU A 95 -9.48 -0.32 14.74
N ARG A 96 -8.63 -1.29 14.40
CA ARG A 96 -7.72 -1.92 15.36
C ARG A 96 -6.47 -1.10 15.64
N PHE A 97 -5.89 -0.50 14.60
CA PHE A 97 -4.57 0.14 14.69
C PHE A 97 -4.61 1.65 14.48
N GLY A 98 -5.72 2.21 13.98
CA GLY A 98 -5.82 3.62 13.64
C GLY A 98 -5.01 4.01 12.39
N ILE A 99 -4.69 3.06 11.51
CA ILE A 99 -4.04 3.30 10.22
C ILE A 99 -5.10 3.30 9.11
N GLU A 100 -5.14 4.35 8.29
CA GLU A 100 -6.19 4.50 7.27
C GLU A 100 -5.63 4.21 5.88
N ALA A 101 -6.17 3.19 5.20
CA ALA A 101 -5.84 2.97 3.80
C ALA A 101 -6.53 4.00 2.91
N PHE A 102 -5.82 4.52 1.92
CA PHE A 102 -6.35 5.47 0.93
C PHE A 102 -6.07 5.07 -0.52
N GLN A 103 -5.25 4.04 -0.75
CA GLN A 103 -5.08 3.39 -2.04
C GLN A 103 -4.97 1.88 -1.87
N ILE A 104 -5.54 1.12 -2.81
CA ILE A 104 -5.40 -0.34 -2.92
C ILE A 104 -5.18 -0.67 -4.40
N HIS A 105 -4.13 -1.44 -4.72
CA HIS A 105 -3.82 -1.88 -6.08
C HIS A 105 -3.60 -3.38 -6.09
N ILE A 106 -4.38 -4.11 -6.90
CA ILE A 106 -4.22 -5.55 -7.11
C ILE A 106 -3.43 -5.77 -8.39
N HIS A 107 -2.30 -6.47 -8.30
CA HIS A 107 -1.46 -6.84 -9.43
C HIS A 107 -1.60 -8.33 -9.73
N LYS A 108 -2.11 -8.66 -10.93
CA LYS A 108 -2.26 -10.02 -11.47
C LYS A 108 -1.38 -10.27 -12.70
N ASP A 109 -0.55 -9.29 -13.05
CA ASP A 109 0.29 -9.24 -14.25
C ASP A 109 1.79 -9.40 -13.98
N GLU A 110 2.20 -9.47 -12.71
CA GLU A 110 3.59 -9.73 -12.32
C GLU A 110 3.83 -11.22 -12.10
N GLY A 111 5.08 -11.65 -12.30
CA GLY A 111 5.48 -13.02 -12.05
C GLY A 111 6.91 -13.29 -12.48
N TYR A 112 7.29 -14.56 -12.49
CA TYR A 112 8.63 -14.97 -12.88
C TYR A 112 8.58 -16.16 -13.83
N MET A 113 9.48 -16.18 -14.80
CA MET A 113 9.65 -17.31 -15.70
C MET A 113 10.59 -18.33 -15.06
N ASN A 114 10.08 -19.53 -14.81
CA ASN A 114 10.93 -20.69 -14.52
C ASN A 114 11.32 -21.39 -15.81
N ALA A 115 12.22 -22.37 -15.73
CA ALA A 115 12.71 -23.13 -16.90
C ALA A 115 11.62 -23.81 -17.77
N LYS A 116 10.38 -23.91 -17.29
CA LYS A 116 9.27 -24.62 -17.98
C LYS A 116 8.01 -23.78 -18.17
N GLN A 117 7.73 -22.84 -17.28
CA GLN A 117 6.49 -22.07 -17.29
C GLN A 117 6.64 -20.80 -16.47
N TRP A 118 5.80 -19.82 -16.80
CA TRP A 118 5.66 -18.62 -16.01
C TRP A 118 4.77 -18.88 -14.80
N THR A 119 5.16 -18.32 -13.66
CA THR A 119 4.43 -18.42 -12.39
C THR A 119 3.97 -17.02 -11.98
N PRO A 120 2.66 -16.78 -11.80
CA PRO A 120 2.15 -15.49 -11.37
C PRO A 120 2.58 -15.19 -9.93
N ASN A 121 2.88 -13.91 -9.68
CA ASN A 121 3.10 -13.36 -8.36
C ASN A 121 1.94 -12.43 -8.01
N LEU A 122 0.83 -13.00 -7.54
CA LEU A 122 -0.37 -12.26 -7.19
C LEU A 122 -0.17 -11.53 -5.87
N HIS A 123 -0.29 -10.21 -5.90
CA HIS A 123 -0.17 -9.39 -4.69
C HIS A 123 -1.01 -8.13 -4.78
N ALA A 124 -1.27 -7.54 -3.62
CA ALA A 124 -1.90 -6.24 -3.51
C ALA A 124 -1.00 -5.25 -2.76
N HIS A 125 -0.95 -4.02 -3.23
CA HIS A 125 -0.38 -2.88 -2.52
C HIS A 125 -1.51 -2.15 -1.80
N VAL A 126 -1.35 -1.90 -0.50
CA VAL A 126 -2.27 -1.09 0.30
C VAL A 126 -1.49 0.06 0.90
N VAL A 127 -1.87 1.30 0.56
CA VAL A 127 -1.18 2.50 1.01
C VAL A 127 -1.95 3.13 2.17
N PHE A 128 -1.25 3.32 3.29
CA PHE A 128 -1.80 3.76 4.57
C PHE A 128 -1.27 5.15 4.97
N ASP A 129 -2.17 5.99 5.48
CA ASP A 129 -1.82 7.09 6.39
C ASP A 129 -1.55 6.48 7.77
N TRP A 130 -0.31 6.65 8.23
CA TRP A 130 0.20 6.13 9.49
C TRP A 130 0.15 7.17 10.62
N THR A 131 -0.60 8.27 10.43
CA THR A 131 -0.73 9.36 11.38
C THR A 131 -2.11 9.40 12.03
N GLN A 132 -2.15 9.87 13.28
CA GLN A 132 -3.35 10.02 14.08
C GLN A 132 -3.90 11.46 13.98
N PRO A 133 -5.15 11.71 14.42
CA PRO A 133 -5.71 13.07 14.46
C PRO A 133 -4.88 14.09 15.24
N ASN A 134 -4.11 13.65 16.24
CA ASN A 134 -3.18 14.49 17.01
C ASN A 134 -1.85 14.78 16.26
N GLY A 135 -1.77 14.44 14.97
CA GLY A 135 -0.62 14.63 14.09
C GLY A 135 0.51 13.60 14.24
N LYS A 136 0.55 12.84 15.34
CA LYS A 136 1.64 11.89 15.62
C LYS A 136 1.44 10.57 14.88
N SER A 137 2.53 9.84 14.65
CA SER A 137 2.46 8.50 14.06
C SER A 137 1.87 7.47 15.01
N VAL A 138 1.11 6.52 14.44
CA VAL A 138 0.67 5.30 15.13
C VAL A 138 1.90 4.51 15.59
N ARG A 139 1.86 4.04 16.85
CA ARG A 139 2.87 3.14 17.42
C ARG A 139 2.22 1.76 17.61
N LEU A 140 2.70 0.79 16.83
CA LEU A 140 2.32 -0.60 16.98
C LEU A 140 3.23 -1.28 18.01
N SER A 141 2.67 -2.24 18.74
CA SER A 141 3.43 -3.11 19.65
C SER A 141 4.08 -4.27 18.89
N ARG A 142 4.78 -5.15 19.59
CA ARG A 142 5.36 -6.37 18.99
C ARG A 142 4.29 -7.41 18.63
N ASP A 143 3.16 -7.36 19.32
CA ASP A 143 2.06 -8.32 19.17
C ASP A 143 1.02 -7.85 18.12
N ASP A 144 1.23 -6.67 17.54
CA ASP A 144 0.46 -6.07 16.44
C ASP A 144 1.13 -6.33 15.09
#